data_AF-A0A2E0A6P4-F1
#
_entry.id   AF-A0A2E0A6P4-F1
#
_cell.length_a   1.000
_cell.length_b   1.000
_cell.length_c   1.000
_cell.angle_alpha   90.00
_cell.angle_beta   90.00
_cell.angle_gamma   90.00
#
_symmetry.space_group_name_H-M   'P 1'
#
loop_
_entity.id
_entity.type
_entity.pdbx_description
1 polymer ?
#
loop_
_entity_poly.entity_id
_entity_poly.type
_entity_poly.pdbx_seq_one_letter_code
_entity_poly.pdbx_strand_id
1 'polypeptide(L)'
;MDNSQNIDAMLKEDKQIQKELLAASDKVRQRHPWLVKHQNAIGMIIMLVSLAGVALNAWLYIADIMPAWAVIVLTALWTSLLHELEHDLIHSMYFRKNRFWLNVMMLGVYIARPMTQNPWIRKHLHFRHHKMSGTASDLEERAITNGEKWGIRRLLMTGDLIIGFYLRIRAHIMEPLRLYKEGEITKEDLHNMRLIAVFSYLPYGIFCYLVWHAFLLIVIANGVAAAMGTSIAWPAWLMEQQVWAMPLIVTLIAPNILRMFCLHLISSNMHYYGDVVKGVIQQQCQVLNKWYLAPFQLFCFNFGSTHAIHHFVVRDTFYIRQLAAKDSHEVLRAHGIRFNDMGTFLRANRWGKVEAERPVGPMIGETKPA
;
A
#
# COMPACT_ATOMS: atom_id res chain seq x y z
N MET A 1 -22.90 1.46 29.55
CA MET A 1 -22.29 2.67 30.13
C MET A 1 -20.76 2.53 30.27
N ASP A 2 -20.25 1.34 30.56
CA ASP A 2 -18.80 1.05 30.66
C ASP A 2 -18.04 1.13 29.31
N ASN A 3 -18.64 0.62 28.22
CA ASN A 3 -17.99 0.59 26.91
C ASN A 3 -17.85 1.98 26.25
N SER A 4 -18.76 2.92 26.52
CA SER A 4 -18.69 4.28 25.95
C SER A 4 -17.61 5.15 26.64
N GLN A 5 -17.45 5.01 27.95
CA GLN A 5 -16.40 5.70 28.70
C GLN A 5 -15.00 5.25 28.28
N ASN A 6 -14.85 3.97 27.90
CA ASN A 6 -13.61 3.42 27.35
C ASN A 6 -13.29 3.98 25.96
N ILE A 7 -14.28 4.09 25.06
CA ILE A 7 -14.09 4.67 23.72
C ILE A 7 -13.72 6.17 23.82
N ASP A 8 -14.39 6.94 24.68
CA ASP A 8 -14.07 8.36 24.86
C ASP A 8 -12.64 8.58 25.37
N ALA A 9 -12.14 7.68 26.23
CA ALA A 9 -10.76 7.71 26.68
C ALA A 9 -9.78 7.43 25.52
N MET A 10 -10.05 6.40 24.72
CA MET A 10 -9.23 6.05 23.54
C MET A 10 -9.20 7.19 22.51
N LEU A 11 -10.33 7.86 22.28
CA LEU A 11 -10.39 9.01 21.38
C LEU A 11 -9.65 10.25 21.92
N LYS A 12 -9.57 10.41 23.24
CA LYS A 12 -8.73 11.45 23.87
C LYS A 12 -7.25 11.11 23.72
N GLU A 13 -6.88 9.84 23.87
CA GLU A 13 -5.53 9.33 23.65
C GLU A 13 -5.08 9.54 22.19
N ASP A 14 -5.91 9.19 21.20
CA ASP A 14 -5.64 9.46 19.78
C ASP A 14 -5.33 10.94 19.50
N LYS A 15 -6.08 11.86 20.14
CA LYS A 15 -5.82 13.31 20.02
C LYS A 15 -4.50 13.73 20.65
N GLN A 16 -4.12 13.09 21.76
CA GLN A 16 -2.84 13.35 22.42
C GLN A 16 -1.67 12.84 21.56
N ILE A 17 -1.77 11.61 21.04
CA ILE A 17 -0.81 11.05 20.08
C ILE A 17 -0.67 11.98 18.88
N GLN A 18 -1.79 12.38 18.27
CA GLN A 18 -1.79 13.29 17.13
C GLN A 18 -1.09 14.62 17.45
N LYS A 19 -1.34 15.21 18.63
CA LYS A 19 -0.67 16.45 19.06
C LYS A 19 0.85 16.28 19.15
N GLU A 20 1.33 15.19 19.71
CA GLU A 20 2.76 14.91 19.86
C GLU A 20 3.43 14.61 18.50
N LEU A 21 2.77 13.84 17.63
CA LEU A 21 3.25 13.58 16.27
C LEU A 21 3.31 14.87 15.42
N LEU A 22 2.33 15.76 15.59
CA LEU A 22 2.36 17.09 14.98
C LEU A 22 3.55 17.92 15.47
N ALA A 23 3.85 17.88 16.76
CA ALA A 23 5.03 18.55 17.29
C ALA A 23 6.33 17.99 16.69
N ALA A 24 6.42 16.67 16.49
CA ALA A 24 7.56 16.05 15.81
C ALA A 24 7.71 16.53 14.37
N SER A 25 6.63 16.56 13.58
CA SER A 25 6.72 17.03 12.19
C SER A 25 6.87 18.55 12.07
N ASP A 26 6.36 19.33 13.02
CA ASP A 26 6.57 20.78 13.06
C ASP A 26 8.02 21.16 13.38
N LYS A 27 8.74 20.37 14.21
CA LYS A 27 10.19 20.52 14.37
C LYS A 27 10.94 20.37 13.05
N VAL A 28 10.56 19.39 12.22
CA VAL A 28 11.13 19.21 10.87
C VAL A 28 10.86 20.42 9.99
N ARG A 29 9.63 20.95 10.01
CA ARG A 29 9.26 22.15 9.23
C ARG A 29 10.01 23.39 9.69
N GLN A 30 10.20 23.57 10.99
CA GLN A 30 10.97 24.69 11.57
C GLN A 30 12.45 24.59 11.19
N ARG A 31 13.03 23.38 11.21
CA ARG A 31 14.42 23.15 10.80
C ARG A 31 14.62 23.27 9.29
N HIS A 32 13.60 22.96 8.50
CA HIS A 32 13.65 23.02 7.03
C HIS A 32 12.48 23.82 6.43
N PRO A 33 12.40 25.16 6.64
CA PRO A 33 11.28 25.98 6.16
C PRO A 33 11.08 25.94 4.64
N TRP A 34 12.16 25.69 3.89
CA TRP A 34 12.15 25.57 2.44
C TRP A 34 11.29 24.39 1.94
N LEU A 35 11.17 23.30 2.73
CA LEU A 35 10.32 22.15 2.40
C LEU A 35 8.83 22.53 2.34
N VAL A 36 8.42 23.46 3.19
CA VAL A 36 7.04 23.96 3.23
C VAL A 36 6.84 25.02 2.15
N LYS A 37 7.79 25.96 2.02
CA LYS A 37 7.74 27.05 1.02
C LYS A 37 7.67 26.51 -0.41
N HIS A 38 8.41 25.44 -0.71
CA HIS A 38 8.55 24.89 -2.06
C HIS A 38 7.87 23.53 -2.22
N GLN A 39 6.93 23.16 -1.35
CA GLN A 39 6.25 21.85 -1.35
C GLN A 39 5.76 21.42 -2.75
N ASN A 40 5.07 22.30 -3.48
CA ASN A 40 4.60 22.01 -4.85
C ASN A 40 5.74 21.71 -5.83
N ALA A 41 6.82 22.49 -5.77
CA ALA A 41 7.98 22.30 -6.63
C ALA A 41 8.71 20.99 -6.28
N ILE A 42 8.84 20.67 -4.99
CA ILE A 42 9.45 19.42 -4.52
C ILE A 42 8.65 18.22 -5.02
N GLY A 43 7.32 18.22 -4.85
CA GLY A 43 6.46 17.16 -5.36
C GLY A 43 6.58 16.98 -6.88
N MET A 44 6.62 18.09 -7.63
CA MET A 44 6.80 18.06 -9.09
C MET A 44 8.19 17.53 -9.48
N ILE A 45 9.26 17.96 -8.80
CA ILE A 45 10.63 17.49 -9.05
C ILE A 45 10.74 15.98 -8.78
N ILE A 46 10.20 15.50 -7.66
CA ILE A 46 10.17 14.07 -7.32
C ILE A 46 9.48 13.29 -8.44
N MET A 47 8.34 13.78 -8.94
CA MET A 47 7.64 13.15 -10.06
C MET A 47 8.49 13.11 -11.32
N LEU A 48 9.03 14.26 -11.76
CA LEU A 48 9.78 14.39 -13.00
C LEU A 48 11.06 13.55 -12.98
N VAL A 49 11.80 13.56 -11.86
CA VAL A 49 13.00 12.74 -11.69
C VAL A 49 12.64 11.25 -11.72
N SER A 50 11.56 10.85 -11.05
CA SER A 50 11.13 9.44 -11.06
C SER A 50 10.69 9.00 -12.45
N LEU A 51 9.90 9.82 -13.16
CA LEU A 51 9.48 9.53 -14.53
C LEU A 51 10.67 9.50 -15.51
N ALA A 52 11.63 10.41 -15.36
CA ALA A 52 12.86 10.40 -16.14
C ALA A 52 13.69 9.13 -15.87
N GLY A 53 13.75 8.68 -14.62
CA GLY A 53 14.38 7.41 -14.24
C GLY A 53 13.70 6.20 -14.88
N VAL A 54 12.37 6.15 -14.89
CA VAL A 54 11.59 5.11 -15.59
C VAL A 54 11.87 5.14 -17.10
N ALA A 55 11.82 6.32 -17.73
CA ALA A 55 12.07 6.48 -19.16
C ALA A 55 13.51 6.11 -19.55
N LEU A 56 14.49 6.50 -18.73
CA LEU A 56 15.89 6.16 -18.93
C LEU A 56 16.10 4.64 -18.84
N ASN A 57 15.55 3.99 -17.82
CA ASN A 57 15.64 2.53 -17.70
C ASN A 57 15.00 1.82 -18.91
N ALA A 58 13.86 2.32 -19.40
CA ALA A 58 13.19 1.78 -20.58
C ALA A 58 14.04 1.95 -21.84
N TRP A 59 14.63 3.13 -22.04
CA TRP A 59 15.53 3.38 -23.17
C TRP A 59 16.78 2.49 -23.10
N LEU A 60 17.41 2.36 -21.94
CA LEU A 60 18.58 1.50 -21.74
C LEU A 60 18.26 0.02 -22.01
N TYR A 61 17.04 -0.42 -21.71
CA TYR A 61 16.58 -1.76 -22.08
C TYR A 61 16.43 -1.93 -23.59
N ILE A 62 15.74 -1.00 -24.25
CA ILE A 62 15.46 -1.05 -25.69
C ILE A 62 16.75 -0.92 -26.52
N ALA A 63 17.74 -0.19 -26.00
CA ALA A 63 19.06 -0.07 -26.61
C ALA A 63 19.99 -1.26 -26.31
N ASP A 64 19.50 -2.32 -25.65
CA ASP A 64 20.27 -3.50 -25.24
C ASP A 64 21.49 -3.19 -24.33
N ILE A 65 21.45 -2.05 -23.62
CA ILE A 65 22.52 -1.60 -22.72
C ILE A 65 22.35 -2.18 -21.31
N MET A 66 21.11 -2.28 -20.83
CA MET A 66 20.80 -2.74 -19.47
C MET A 66 19.96 -4.02 -19.49
N PRO A 67 20.36 -5.08 -18.75
CA PRO A 67 19.61 -6.33 -18.73
C PRO A 67 18.26 -6.18 -18.02
N ALA A 68 17.30 -7.03 -18.42
CA ALA A 68 15.92 -6.96 -17.95
C ALA A 68 15.78 -6.92 -16.41
N TRP A 69 16.55 -7.73 -15.68
CA TRP A 69 16.44 -7.79 -14.21
C TRP A 69 16.80 -6.46 -13.54
N ALA A 70 17.81 -5.75 -14.07
CA ALA A 70 18.24 -4.46 -13.52
C ALA A 70 17.19 -3.38 -13.79
N VAL A 71 16.61 -3.38 -14.99
CA VAL A 71 15.50 -2.50 -15.38
C VAL A 71 14.30 -2.72 -14.47
N ILE A 72 13.93 -3.97 -14.21
CA ILE A 72 12.81 -4.33 -13.33
C ILE A 72 13.03 -3.78 -11.91
N VAL A 73 14.21 -4.00 -11.33
CA VAL A 73 14.53 -3.54 -9.97
C VAL A 73 14.56 -2.02 -9.89
N LEU A 74 15.26 -1.34 -10.81
CA LEU A 74 15.40 0.11 -10.77
C LEU A 74 14.08 0.82 -11.08
N THR A 75 13.26 0.30 -12.00
CA THR A 75 11.95 0.88 -12.29
C THR A 75 10.97 0.64 -11.14
N ALA A 76 11.06 -0.49 -10.43
CA ALA A 76 10.29 -0.72 -9.21
C ALA A 76 10.65 0.28 -8.11
N LEU A 77 11.92 0.70 -8.02
CA LEU A 77 12.37 1.75 -7.10
C LEU A 77 11.81 3.13 -7.48
N TRP A 78 11.91 3.54 -8.75
CA TRP A 78 11.34 4.83 -9.19
C TRP A 78 9.81 4.89 -8.97
N THR A 79 9.11 3.79 -9.23
CA THR A 79 7.67 3.71 -9.03
C THR A 79 7.27 3.63 -7.56
N SER A 80 8.16 3.25 -6.64
CA SER A 80 7.91 3.31 -5.20
C SER A 80 7.86 4.75 -4.68
N LEU A 81 8.72 5.64 -5.19
CA LEU A 81 8.63 7.09 -4.96
C LEU A 81 7.32 7.68 -5.51
N LEU A 82 6.93 7.29 -6.73
CA LEU A 82 5.67 7.74 -7.31
C LEU A 82 4.46 7.27 -6.48
N HIS A 83 4.54 6.11 -5.81
CA HIS A 83 3.48 5.62 -4.93
C HIS A 83 3.28 6.52 -3.71
N GLU A 84 4.35 6.84 -2.98
CA GLU A 84 4.29 7.78 -1.86
C GLU A 84 3.83 9.18 -2.32
N LEU A 85 4.27 9.62 -3.50
CA LEU A 85 3.80 10.88 -4.08
C LEU A 85 2.29 10.86 -4.37
N GLU A 86 1.75 9.77 -4.92
CA GLU A 86 0.30 9.64 -5.09
C GLU A 86 -0.43 9.65 -3.76
N HIS A 87 0.13 9.01 -2.73
CA HIS A 87 -0.41 9.04 -1.38
C HIS A 87 -0.61 10.47 -0.86
N ASP A 88 0.31 11.38 -1.20
CA ASP A 88 0.18 12.79 -0.88
C ASP A 88 -0.78 13.53 -1.84
N LEU A 89 -0.82 13.17 -3.13
CA LEU A 89 -1.71 13.76 -4.14
C LEU A 89 -3.19 13.45 -3.87
N ILE A 90 -3.52 12.25 -3.42
CA ILE A 90 -4.89 11.88 -3.06
C ILE A 90 -5.39 12.70 -1.87
N HIS A 91 -4.51 13.08 -0.94
CA HIS A 91 -4.80 14.08 0.11
C HIS A 91 -4.71 15.54 -0.35
N SER A 92 -4.43 15.77 -1.64
CA SER A 92 -4.33 17.11 -2.23
C SER A 92 -3.31 17.99 -1.52
N MET A 93 -2.15 17.40 -1.18
CA MET A 93 -1.03 18.10 -0.55
C MET A 93 -0.25 18.98 -1.52
N TYR A 94 -0.23 18.65 -2.81
CA TYR A 94 0.41 19.46 -3.85
C TYR A 94 -0.63 20.18 -4.71
N PHE A 95 -0.31 21.40 -5.13
CA PHE A 95 -1.13 22.25 -6.00
C PHE A 95 -2.60 22.34 -5.57
N ARG A 96 -2.87 22.38 -4.24
CA ARG A 96 -4.22 22.33 -3.67
C ARG A 96 -5.20 23.36 -4.28
N LYS A 97 -4.70 24.56 -4.61
CA LYS A 97 -5.50 25.65 -5.21
C LYS A 97 -5.56 25.58 -6.75
N ASN A 98 -4.73 24.76 -7.38
CA ASN A 98 -4.65 24.63 -8.84
C ASN A 98 -4.94 23.17 -9.24
N ARG A 99 -6.22 22.90 -9.55
CA ARG A 99 -6.69 21.55 -9.93
C ARG A 99 -6.05 21.03 -11.21
N PHE A 100 -5.65 21.91 -12.13
CA PHE A 100 -4.99 21.50 -13.36
C PHE A 100 -3.68 20.77 -13.05
N TRP A 101 -2.78 21.40 -12.28
CA TRP A 101 -1.49 20.78 -11.95
C TRP A 101 -1.63 19.56 -11.03
N LEU A 102 -2.60 19.57 -10.10
CA LEU A 102 -2.91 18.37 -9.31
C LEU A 102 -3.30 17.19 -10.22
N ASN A 103 -4.18 17.42 -11.20
CA ASN A 103 -4.61 16.36 -12.12
C ASN A 103 -3.51 15.93 -13.10
N VAL A 104 -2.64 16.85 -13.53
CA VAL A 104 -1.45 16.50 -14.32
C VAL A 104 -0.55 15.55 -13.53
N MET A 105 -0.33 15.81 -12.24
CA MET A 105 0.47 14.91 -11.40
C MET A 105 -0.23 13.57 -11.16
N MET A 106 -1.55 13.57 -10.93
CA MET A 106 -2.36 12.35 -10.82
C MET A 106 -2.30 11.49 -12.10
N LEU A 107 -2.29 12.13 -13.28
CA LEU A 107 -2.13 11.44 -14.55
C LEU A 107 -0.72 10.86 -14.70
N GLY A 108 0.32 11.62 -14.33
CA GLY A 108 1.71 11.15 -14.39
C GLY A 108 1.93 9.89 -13.54
N VAL A 109 1.40 9.86 -12.33
CA VAL A 109 1.48 8.66 -11.48
C VAL A 109 0.64 7.50 -12.00
N TYR A 110 -0.52 7.76 -12.62
CA TYR A 110 -1.38 6.73 -13.22
C TYR A 110 -0.71 6.05 -14.42
N ILE A 111 -0.09 6.82 -15.31
CA ILE A 111 0.61 6.29 -16.49
C ILE A 111 1.82 5.45 -16.08
N ALA A 112 2.58 5.88 -15.07
CA ALA A 112 3.74 5.11 -14.60
C ALA A 112 3.37 3.85 -13.80
N ARG A 113 2.12 3.75 -13.31
CA ARG A 113 1.67 2.67 -12.42
C ARG A 113 0.33 2.07 -12.85
N PRO A 114 0.27 1.44 -14.05
CA PRO A 114 -0.96 0.85 -14.59
C PRO A 114 -1.55 -0.26 -13.71
N MET A 115 -0.71 -0.99 -12.99
CA MET A 115 -1.13 -2.18 -12.24
C MET A 115 -1.83 -1.84 -10.92
N THR A 116 -1.99 -0.54 -10.59
CA THR A 116 -2.65 -0.06 -9.38
C THR A 116 -3.99 0.61 -9.69
N GLN A 117 -4.79 0.85 -8.65
CA GLN A 117 -6.08 1.53 -8.82
C GLN A 117 -5.88 2.94 -9.41
N ASN A 118 -6.82 3.34 -10.25
CA ASN A 118 -6.95 4.69 -10.76
C ASN A 118 -6.91 5.70 -9.59
N PRO A 119 -6.00 6.69 -9.60
CA PRO A 119 -5.74 7.51 -8.43
C PRO A 119 -6.91 8.42 -8.06
N TRP A 120 -7.76 8.81 -9.02
CA TRP A 120 -8.97 9.59 -8.75
C TRP A 120 -10.01 8.76 -7.99
N ILE A 121 -10.17 7.48 -8.35
CA ILE A 121 -11.03 6.54 -7.63
C ILE A 121 -10.41 6.24 -6.25
N ARG A 122 -9.12 5.92 -6.22
CA ARG A 122 -8.39 5.62 -4.99
C ARG A 122 -8.45 6.77 -4.00
N LYS A 123 -8.46 8.03 -4.44
CA LYS A 123 -8.66 9.18 -3.56
C LYS A 123 -9.95 9.09 -2.73
N HIS A 124 -11.07 8.69 -3.34
CA HIS A 124 -12.32 8.52 -2.62
C HIS A 124 -12.28 7.33 -1.66
N LEU A 125 -11.67 6.21 -2.09
CA LEU A 125 -11.48 5.04 -1.24
C LEU A 125 -10.60 5.34 -0.04
N HIS A 126 -9.51 6.07 -0.25
CA HIS A 126 -8.53 6.36 0.76
C HIS A 126 -9.07 7.26 1.88
N PHE A 127 -9.87 8.27 1.54
CA PHE A 127 -10.56 9.05 2.58
C PHE A 127 -11.55 8.22 3.40
N ARG A 128 -12.16 7.18 2.82
CA ARG A 128 -13.02 6.24 3.56
C ARG A 128 -12.19 5.32 4.43
N HIS A 129 -11.07 4.83 3.91
CA HIS A 129 -10.13 3.98 4.63
C HIS A 129 -9.70 4.60 5.96
N HIS A 130 -9.29 5.87 5.99
CA HIS A 130 -8.97 6.58 7.26
C HIS A 130 -10.09 6.54 8.31
N LYS A 131 -11.36 6.60 7.87
CA LYS A 131 -12.52 6.62 8.77
C LYS A 131 -12.97 5.23 9.20
N MET A 132 -12.79 4.26 8.31
CA MET A 132 -13.38 2.91 8.41
C MET A 132 -12.31 1.83 8.54
N SER A 133 -11.04 2.20 8.77
CA SER A 133 -9.89 1.30 8.75
C SER A 133 -10.12 0.11 9.68
N GLY A 134 -9.77 -1.07 9.18
CA GLY A 134 -9.94 -2.32 9.90
C GLY A 134 -11.37 -2.80 10.06
N THR A 135 -12.35 -2.20 9.38
CA THR A 135 -13.73 -2.72 9.28
C THR A 135 -13.96 -3.44 7.95
N ALA A 136 -15.06 -4.20 7.84
CA ALA A 136 -15.47 -4.85 6.57
C ALA A 136 -15.75 -3.86 5.43
N SER A 137 -16.02 -2.59 5.76
CA SER A 137 -16.28 -1.52 4.79
C SER A 137 -15.01 -0.78 4.31
N ASP A 138 -13.85 -1.16 4.83
CA ASP A 138 -12.55 -0.67 4.38
C ASP A 138 -12.12 -1.32 3.06
N LEU A 139 -12.63 -0.77 1.95
CA LEU A 139 -12.43 -1.37 0.64
C LEU A 139 -11.00 -1.29 0.13
N GLU A 140 -10.22 -0.27 0.54
CA GLU A 140 -8.84 -0.12 0.07
C GLU A 140 -7.98 -1.27 0.60
N GLU A 141 -7.99 -1.51 1.91
CA GLU A 141 -7.19 -2.58 2.52
C GLU A 141 -7.77 -3.98 2.26
N ARG A 142 -9.09 -4.12 2.19
CA ARG A 142 -9.73 -5.41 1.81
C ARG A 142 -9.38 -5.81 0.39
N ALA A 143 -9.25 -4.85 -0.54
CA ALA A 143 -8.81 -5.14 -1.91
C ALA A 143 -7.40 -5.76 -1.93
N ILE A 144 -6.52 -5.34 -1.02
CA ILE A 144 -5.14 -5.83 -0.93
C ILE A 144 -4.94 -6.95 0.11
N THR A 145 -5.99 -7.71 0.44
CA THR A 145 -5.97 -8.93 1.29
C THR A 145 -5.97 -8.74 2.81
N ASN A 146 -6.18 -7.53 3.33
CA ASN A 146 -6.34 -7.35 4.78
C ASN A 146 -7.49 -8.22 5.32
N GLY A 147 -7.27 -8.89 6.45
CA GLY A 147 -8.23 -9.81 7.07
C GLY A 147 -8.29 -11.23 6.48
N GLU A 148 -7.53 -11.53 5.43
CA GLU A 148 -7.44 -12.87 4.85
C GLU A 148 -6.40 -13.73 5.60
N LYS A 149 -6.67 -15.03 5.79
CA LYS A 149 -5.68 -15.94 6.39
C LYS A 149 -4.50 -16.17 5.43
N TRP A 150 -3.28 -16.18 5.96
CA TRP A 150 -2.09 -16.52 5.17
C TRP A 150 -2.11 -17.98 4.72
N GLY A 151 -1.67 -18.19 3.48
CA GLY A 151 -1.65 -19.45 2.76
C GLY A 151 -1.43 -19.18 1.27
N ILE A 152 -1.39 -20.24 0.45
CA ILE A 152 -1.14 -20.10 -1.00
C ILE A 152 -2.16 -19.16 -1.66
N ARG A 153 -3.43 -19.26 -1.26
CA ARG A 153 -4.49 -18.37 -1.75
C ARG A 153 -4.17 -16.90 -1.50
N ARG A 154 -3.86 -16.50 -0.26
CA ARG A 154 -3.52 -15.09 0.05
C ARG A 154 -2.26 -14.64 -0.68
N LEU A 155 -1.23 -15.49 -0.74
CA LEU A 155 0.01 -15.19 -1.46
C LEU A 155 -0.25 -14.82 -2.93
N LEU A 156 -1.07 -15.61 -3.63
CA LEU A 156 -1.45 -15.33 -5.03
C LEU A 156 -2.22 -14.00 -5.14
N MET A 157 -3.16 -13.73 -4.23
CA MET A 157 -3.93 -12.48 -4.21
C MET A 157 -3.08 -11.25 -3.88
N THR A 158 -2.04 -11.40 -3.05
CA THR A 158 -1.10 -10.32 -2.72
C THR A 158 -0.25 -9.94 -3.94
N GLY A 159 0.15 -10.93 -4.73
CA GLY A 159 0.98 -10.74 -5.93
C GLY A 159 0.23 -10.27 -7.18
N ASP A 160 -1.09 -10.45 -7.25
CA ASP A 160 -1.88 -10.09 -8.41
C ASP A 160 -3.32 -9.71 -8.01
N LEU A 161 -3.72 -8.46 -8.29
CA LEU A 161 -5.02 -7.92 -7.89
C LEU A 161 -6.19 -8.54 -8.67
N ILE A 162 -5.97 -8.95 -9.92
CA ILE A 162 -7.00 -9.56 -10.76
C ILE A 162 -7.22 -11.01 -10.33
N ILE A 163 -6.16 -11.76 -10.03
CA ILE A 163 -6.27 -13.06 -9.35
C ILE A 163 -6.95 -12.88 -7.99
N GLY A 164 -6.60 -11.83 -7.25
CA GLY A 164 -7.27 -11.36 -6.03
C GLY A 164 -8.79 -11.23 -6.18
N PHE A 165 -9.21 -10.58 -7.25
CA PHE A 165 -10.62 -10.39 -7.57
C PHE A 165 -11.30 -11.73 -7.91
N TYR A 166 -10.72 -12.54 -8.80
CA TYR A 166 -11.30 -13.83 -9.21
C TYR A 166 -11.45 -14.80 -8.05
N LEU A 167 -10.40 -14.95 -7.24
CA LEU A 167 -10.41 -15.83 -6.08
C LEU A 167 -11.42 -15.38 -5.01
N ARG A 168 -11.91 -14.14 -5.05
CA ARG A 168 -12.88 -13.58 -4.09
C ARG A 168 -14.17 -13.08 -4.73
N ILE A 169 -14.48 -13.49 -5.96
CA ILE A 169 -15.66 -12.98 -6.70
C ILE A 169 -16.96 -13.14 -5.89
N ARG A 170 -17.13 -14.28 -5.21
CA ARG A 170 -18.28 -14.52 -4.33
C ARG A 170 -18.31 -13.55 -3.14
N ALA A 171 -17.17 -13.28 -2.52
CA ALA A 171 -17.09 -12.35 -1.39
C ALA A 171 -17.38 -10.91 -1.86
N HIS A 172 -16.83 -10.49 -3.00
CA HIS A 172 -17.09 -9.17 -3.58
C HIS A 172 -18.56 -8.92 -3.93
N ILE A 173 -19.33 -9.98 -4.21
CA ILE A 173 -20.78 -9.87 -4.45
C ILE A 173 -21.56 -9.93 -3.13
N MET A 174 -21.25 -10.91 -2.26
CA MET A 174 -22.05 -11.20 -1.08
C MET A 174 -21.81 -10.24 0.09
N GLU A 175 -20.56 -9.80 0.31
CA GLU A 175 -20.20 -8.95 1.44
C GLU A 175 -20.87 -7.57 1.39
N PRO A 176 -20.85 -6.82 0.27
CA PRO A 176 -21.60 -5.56 0.16
C PRO A 176 -23.11 -5.75 0.31
N LEU A 177 -23.67 -6.84 -0.24
CA LEU A 177 -25.10 -7.14 -0.09
C LEU A 177 -25.47 -7.43 1.36
N ARG A 178 -24.61 -8.15 2.09
CA ARG A 178 -24.78 -8.44 3.52
C ARG A 178 -24.73 -7.14 4.32
N LEU A 179 -23.71 -6.29 4.12
CA LEU A 179 -23.57 -5.01 4.81
C LEU A 179 -24.77 -4.09 4.53
N TYR A 180 -25.30 -4.08 3.30
CA TYR A 180 -26.49 -3.32 2.97
C TYR A 180 -27.74 -3.84 3.70
N LYS A 181 -27.92 -5.16 3.77
CA LYS A 181 -29.04 -5.79 4.50
C LYS A 181 -28.97 -5.55 6.01
N GLU A 182 -27.76 -5.49 6.56
CA GLU A 182 -27.50 -5.20 7.98
C GLU A 182 -27.62 -3.70 8.32
N GLY A 183 -27.79 -2.83 7.32
CA GLY A 183 -27.88 -1.38 7.51
C GLY A 183 -26.55 -0.67 7.77
N GLU A 184 -25.42 -1.38 7.62
CA GLU A 184 -24.07 -0.84 7.82
C GLU A 184 -23.62 0.10 6.69
N ILE A 185 -24.19 -0.09 5.49
CA ILE A 185 -23.93 0.76 4.32
C ILE A 185 -25.24 1.16 3.63
N THR A 186 -25.21 2.29 2.93
CA THR A 186 -26.38 2.79 2.19
C THR A 186 -26.53 2.10 0.81
N LYS A 187 -27.68 2.31 0.15
CA LYS A 187 -27.88 1.86 -1.24
C LYS A 187 -26.92 2.57 -2.20
N GLU A 188 -26.62 3.84 -1.94
CA GLU A 188 -25.65 4.61 -2.70
C GLU A 188 -24.23 4.05 -2.52
N ASP A 189 -23.84 3.68 -1.29
CA ASP A 189 -22.58 2.99 -1.03
C ASP A 189 -22.47 1.70 -1.83
N LEU A 190 -23.51 0.87 -1.83
CA LEU A 190 -23.53 -0.37 -2.59
C LEU A 190 -23.37 -0.13 -4.10
N HIS A 191 -24.01 0.90 -4.64
CA HIS A 191 -23.87 1.29 -6.04
C HIS A 191 -22.44 1.76 -6.35
N ASN A 192 -21.90 2.65 -5.53
CA ASN A 192 -20.54 3.18 -5.67
C ASN A 192 -19.49 2.07 -5.57
N MET A 193 -19.66 1.10 -4.66
CA MET A 193 -18.79 -0.08 -4.54
C MET A 193 -18.72 -0.87 -5.84
N ARG A 194 -19.85 -1.06 -6.53
CA ARG A 194 -19.90 -1.78 -7.82
C ARG A 194 -19.20 -0.99 -8.92
N LEU A 195 -19.46 0.33 -9.01
CA LEU A 195 -18.77 1.19 -9.97
C LEU A 195 -17.26 1.18 -9.74
N ILE A 196 -16.83 1.31 -8.48
CA ILE A 196 -15.42 1.24 -8.11
C ILE A 196 -14.82 -0.10 -8.55
N ALA A 197 -15.48 -1.23 -8.28
CA ALA A 197 -14.98 -2.54 -8.69
C ALA A 197 -14.75 -2.67 -10.21
N VAL A 198 -15.62 -2.05 -11.03
CA VAL A 198 -15.51 -2.07 -12.49
C VAL A 198 -14.46 -1.08 -13.00
N PHE A 199 -14.48 0.15 -12.51
CA PHE A 199 -13.70 1.25 -13.09
C PHE A 199 -12.31 1.43 -12.47
N SER A 200 -12.00 0.76 -11.36
CA SER A 200 -10.71 0.93 -10.65
C SER A 200 -9.48 0.72 -11.53
N TYR A 201 -9.55 -0.13 -12.56
CA TYR A 201 -8.40 -0.48 -13.40
C TYR A 201 -8.59 -0.13 -14.89
N LEU A 202 -9.74 0.45 -15.26
CA LEU A 202 -10.07 0.72 -16.65
C LEU A 202 -9.46 2.04 -17.16
N PRO A 203 -9.10 2.10 -18.46
CA PRO A 203 -8.84 0.97 -19.37
C PRO A 203 -7.41 0.43 -19.23
N TYR A 204 -6.51 1.26 -18.71
CA TYR A 204 -5.07 1.08 -18.84
C TYR A 204 -4.53 -0.10 -18.01
N GLY A 205 -5.00 -0.23 -16.76
CA GLY A 205 -4.63 -1.36 -15.91
C GLY A 205 -5.11 -2.68 -16.48
N ILE A 206 -6.35 -2.76 -16.95
CA ILE A 206 -6.88 -3.98 -17.59
C ILE A 206 -6.04 -4.38 -18.80
N PHE A 207 -5.65 -3.43 -19.66
CA PHE A 207 -4.74 -3.71 -20.78
C PHE A 207 -3.42 -4.32 -20.30
N CYS A 208 -2.77 -3.73 -19.30
CA CYS A 208 -1.51 -4.25 -18.77
C CYS A 208 -1.65 -5.62 -18.09
N TYR A 209 -2.75 -5.87 -17.37
CA TYR A 209 -3.04 -7.19 -16.80
C TYR A 209 -3.29 -8.25 -17.88
N LEU A 210 -3.98 -7.90 -18.98
CA LEU A 210 -4.16 -8.82 -20.11
C LEU A 210 -2.84 -9.23 -20.73
N VAL A 211 -1.93 -8.27 -20.96
CA VAL A 211 -0.57 -8.54 -21.47
C VAL A 211 0.20 -9.42 -20.48
N TRP A 212 0.15 -9.10 -19.18
CA TRP A 212 0.82 -9.85 -18.13
C TRP A 212 0.34 -11.31 -18.07
N HIS A 213 -0.97 -11.53 -18.05
CA HIS A 213 -1.54 -12.87 -17.96
C HIS A 213 -1.32 -13.67 -19.25
N ALA A 214 -1.40 -13.05 -20.42
CA ALA A 214 -1.05 -13.70 -21.68
C ALA A 214 0.42 -14.16 -21.68
N PHE A 215 1.34 -13.30 -21.22
CA PHE A 215 2.75 -13.65 -21.05
C PHE A 215 2.93 -14.83 -20.08
N LEU A 216 2.32 -14.78 -18.90
CA LEU A 216 2.40 -15.86 -17.92
C LEU A 216 1.87 -17.19 -18.47
N LEU A 217 0.74 -17.17 -19.19
CA LEU A 217 0.18 -18.38 -19.81
C LEU A 217 1.15 -18.99 -20.84
N ILE A 218 1.76 -18.17 -21.69
CA ILE A 218 2.75 -18.64 -22.68
C ILE A 218 3.98 -19.22 -21.99
N VAL A 219 4.52 -18.54 -20.97
CA VAL A 219 5.68 -19.00 -20.20
C VAL A 219 5.39 -20.32 -19.49
N ILE A 220 4.23 -20.44 -18.83
CA ILE A 220 3.80 -21.66 -18.15
C ILE A 220 3.64 -22.81 -19.15
N ALA A 221 2.95 -22.57 -20.28
CA ALA A 221 2.75 -23.59 -21.30
C ALA A 221 4.08 -24.09 -21.89
N ASN A 222 5.01 -23.17 -22.20
CA ASN A 222 6.35 -23.53 -22.66
C ASN A 222 7.12 -24.32 -21.59
N GLY A 223 7.02 -23.93 -20.32
CA GLY A 223 7.64 -24.65 -19.20
C GLY A 223 7.11 -26.07 -19.03
N VAL A 224 5.79 -26.26 -19.15
CA VAL A 224 5.15 -27.60 -19.11
C VAL A 224 5.61 -28.44 -20.31
N ALA A 225 5.60 -27.90 -21.52
CA ALA A 225 6.07 -28.60 -22.70
C ALA A 225 7.53 -29.04 -22.56
N ALA A 226 8.40 -28.14 -22.08
CA ALA A 226 9.81 -28.44 -21.83
C ALA A 226 9.99 -29.53 -20.77
N ALA A 227 9.20 -29.50 -19.69
CA ALA A 227 9.22 -30.55 -18.66
C ALA A 227 8.77 -31.92 -19.20
N MET A 228 7.96 -31.94 -20.26
CA MET A 228 7.56 -33.15 -20.98
C MET A 228 8.53 -33.55 -22.11
N GLY A 229 9.65 -32.84 -22.28
CA GLY A 229 10.61 -33.09 -23.38
C GLY A 229 10.08 -32.68 -24.75
N THR A 230 9.11 -31.76 -24.80
CA THR A 230 8.46 -31.27 -26.02
C THR A 230 8.63 -29.76 -26.17
N SER A 231 8.21 -29.21 -27.31
CA SER A 231 8.18 -27.78 -27.57
C SER A 231 6.85 -27.38 -28.21
N ILE A 232 6.35 -26.18 -27.88
CA ILE A 232 5.14 -25.63 -28.49
C ILE A 232 5.55 -24.76 -29.69
N ALA A 233 5.08 -25.11 -30.88
CA ALA A 233 5.18 -24.26 -32.06
C ALA A 233 4.04 -23.23 -32.04
N TRP A 234 4.30 -22.06 -31.47
CA TRP A 234 3.32 -20.97 -31.46
C TRP A 234 3.13 -20.37 -32.86
N PRO A 235 1.92 -19.90 -33.22
CA PRO A 235 1.68 -19.23 -34.49
C PRO A 235 2.59 -17.99 -34.70
N ALA A 236 3.04 -17.75 -35.93
CA ALA A 236 3.94 -16.65 -36.26
C ALA A 236 3.41 -15.28 -35.81
N TRP A 237 2.12 -15.01 -36.04
CA TRP A 237 1.47 -13.77 -35.64
C TRP A 237 1.59 -13.49 -34.13
N LEU A 238 1.63 -14.53 -33.29
CA LEU A 238 1.77 -14.40 -31.84
C LEU A 238 3.21 -14.07 -31.47
N MET A 239 4.18 -14.69 -32.15
CA MET A 239 5.61 -14.41 -31.94
C MET A 239 5.97 -12.99 -32.35
N GLU A 240 5.34 -12.46 -33.40
CA GLU A 240 5.50 -11.06 -33.81
C GLU A 240 5.10 -10.06 -32.71
N GLN A 241 4.18 -10.42 -31.81
CA GLN A 241 3.75 -9.52 -30.72
C GLN A 241 4.85 -9.31 -29.66
N GLN A 242 5.88 -10.16 -29.62
CA GLN A 242 6.98 -10.02 -28.65
C GLN A 242 7.73 -8.68 -28.79
N VAL A 243 7.76 -8.11 -30.00
CA VAL A 243 8.48 -6.84 -30.31
C VAL A 243 8.03 -5.67 -29.44
N TRP A 244 6.75 -5.62 -29.07
CA TRP A 244 6.21 -4.57 -28.20
C TRP A 244 5.88 -5.11 -26.79
N ALA A 245 5.46 -6.37 -26.68
CA ALA A 245 5.07 -6.95 -25.41
C ALA A 245 6.25 -7.09 -24.44
N MET A 246 7.41 -7.57 -24.91
CA MET A 246 8.56 -7.77 -24.02
C MET A 246 9.13 -6.46 -23.48
N PRO A 247 9.34 -5.40 -24.28
CA PRO A 247 9.67 -4.07 -23.73
C PRO A 247 8.64 -3.57 -22.73
N LEU A 248 7.34 -3.66 -23.03
CA LEU A 248 6.29 -3.23 -22.10
C LEU A 248 6.34 -4.02 -20.77
N ILE A 249 6.56 -5.34 -20.85
CA ILE A 249 6.63 -6.20 -19.68
C ILE A 249 7.81 -5.82 -18.80
N VAL A 250 9.01 -5.72 -19.38
CA VAL A 250 10.24 -5.49 -18.64
C VAL A 250 10.32 -4.07 -18.08
N THR A 251 9.89 -3.09 -18.87
CA THR A 251 10.08 -1.68 -18.52
C THR A 251 8.95 -1.10 -17.67
N LEU A 252 7.77 -1.73 -17.67
CA LEU A 252 6.60 -1.18 -16.98
C LEU A 252 5.85 -2.21 -16.12
N ILE A 253 5.42 -3.34 -16.69
CA ILE A 253 4.49 -4.28 -16.02
C ILE A 253 5.17 -5.03 -14.88
N ALA A 254 6.26 -5.78 -15.17
CA ALA A 254 6.98 -6.57 -14.18
C ALA A 254 7.54 -5.73 -13.00
N PRO A 255 8.15 -4.54 -13.22
CA PRO A 255 8.51 -3.65 -12.12
C PRO A 255 7.32 -3.27 -11.24
N ASN A 256 6.17 -2.97 -11.85
CA ASN A 256 4.95 -2.61 -11.12
C ASN A 256 4.38 -3.80 -10.34
N ILE A 257 4.44 -5.02 -10.87
CA ILE A 257 4.07 -6.25 -10.15
C ILE A 257 4.97 -6.44 -8.93
N LEU A 258 6.29 -6.32 -9.08
CA LEU A 258 7.24 -6.43 -7.97
C LEU A 258 6.95 -5.40 -6.87
N ARG A 259 6.84 -4.12 -7.25
CA ARG A 259 6.51 -3.03 -6.33
C ARG A 259 5.16 -3.23 -5.66
N MET A 260 4.15 -3.66 -6.41
CA MET A 260 2.81 -3.93 -5.90
C MET A 260 2.81 -5.04 -4.88
N PHE A 261 3.46 -6.17 -5.17
CA PHE A 261 3.60 -7.27 -4.21
C PHE A 261 4.24 -6.77 -2.90
N CYS A 262 5.33 -6.01 -2.98
CA CYS A 262 6.01 -5.48 -1.80
C CYS A 262 5.12 -4.54 -0.98
N LEU A 263 4.44 -3.60 -1.65
CA LEU A 263 3.50 -2.71 -0.97
C LEU A 263 2.35 -3.49 -0.33
N HIS A 264 1.71 -4.41 -1.05
CA HIS A 264 0.57 -5.15 -0.52
C HIS A 264 0.98 -6.06 0.63
N LEU A 265 2.15 -6.69 0.55
CA LEU A 265 2.71 -7.46 1.65
C LEU A 265 2.89 -6.59 2.90
N ILE A 266 3.41 -5.36 2.76
CA ILE A 266 3.62 -4.46 3.89
C ILE A 266 2.29 -3.87 4.40
N SER A 267 1.53 -3.21 3.54
CA SER A 267 0.28 -2.50 3.91
C SER A 267 -0.76 -3.46 4.48
N SER A 268 -1.02 -4.58 3.80
CA SER A 268 -2.05 -5.51 4.25
C SER A 268 -1.69 -6.28 5.51
N ASN A 269 -0.44 -6.23 5.99
CA ASN A 269 -0.03 -6.86 7.27
C ASN A 269 0.14 -5.84 8.40
N MET A 270 0.30 -4.55 8.07
CA MET A 270 0.40 -3.51 9.09
C MET A 270 -0.96 -3.01 9.56
N HIS A 271 -1.99 -3.12 8.73
CA HIS A 271 -3.36 -2.80 9.13
C HIS A 271 -3.99 -3.95 9.91
N TYR A 272 -4.68 -3.62 10.99
CA TYR A 272 -5.48 -4.58 11.72
C TYR A 272 -6.89 -4.68 11.13
N TYR A 273 -7.60 -5.76 11.45
CA TYR A 273 -8.91 -6.04 10.87
C TYR A 273 -9.85 -6.77 11.82
N GLY A 274 -11.06 -6.22 11.93
CA GLY A 274 -12.28 -6.85 12.39
C GLY A 274 -12.52 -6.77 13.90
N ASP A 275 -11.50 -6.84 14.74
CA ASP A 275 -11.59 -6.70 16.21
C ASP A 275 -10.99 -5.38 16.73
N VAL A 276 -11.09 -4.34 15.89
CA VAL A 276 -10.69 -2.97 16.21
C VAL A 276 -11.93 -2.11 16.48
N VAL A 277 -11.79 -1.10 17.32
CA VAL A 277 -12.85 -0.10 17.55
C VAL A 277 -12.86 0.88 16.39
N LYS A 278 -13.98 0.94 15.67
CA LYS A 278 -14.18 1.86 14.53
C LYS A 278 -13.91 3.31 14.96
N GLY A 279 -13.04 3.99 14.21
CA GLY A 279 -12.70 5.39 14.43
C GLY A 279 -11.58 5.63 15.46
N VAL A 280 -11.15 4.60 16.18
CA VAL A 280 -9.96 4.66 17.06
C VAL A 280 -8.73 4.38 16.22
N ILE A 281 -7.83 5.36 16.11
CA ILE A 281 -6.67 5.32 15.22
C ILE A 281 -5.56 4.42 15.77
N GLN A 282 -5.33 4.43 17.09
CA GLN A 282 -4.32 3.60 17.74
C GLN A 282 -4.49 2.09 17.56
N GLN A 283 -5.67 1.63 17.11
CA GLN A 283 -5.93 0.23 16.78
C GLN A 283 -5.89 -0.07 15.27
N GLN A 284 -5.74 0.93 14.40
CA GLN A 284 -5.81 0.72 12.95
C GLN A 284 -4.54 0.09 12.39
N CYS A 285 -3.38 0.54 12.86
CA CYS A 285 -2.08 0.19 12.29
C CYS A 285 -1.04 -0.20 13.34
N GLN A 286 -0.08 -1.01 12.92
CA GLN A 286 1.23 -1.15 13.57
C GLN A 286 2.33 -0.52 12.71
N VAL A 287 3.51 -0.32 13.30
CA VAL A 287 4.72 0.05 12.57
C VAL A 287 5.51 -1.20 12.18
N LEU A 288 5.85 -1.35 10.90
CA LEU A 288 6.69 -2.41 10.37
C LEU A 288 8.06 -1.85 9.94
N ASN A 289 9.10 -2.06 10.74
CA ASN A 289 10.43 -1.48 10.51
C ASN A 289 11.61 -2.41 10.84
N LYS A 290 11.40 -3.72 11.01
CA LYS A 290 12.51 -4.68 11.19
C LYS A 290 13.36 -4.77 9.92
N TRP A 291 14.66 -4.98 10.11
CA TRP A 291 15.66 -5.01 9.05
C TRP A 291 15.35 -6.05 7.95
N TYR A 292 14.75 -7.20 8.28
CA TYR A 292 14.42 -8.23 7.28
C TYR A 292 13.26 -7.82 6.36
N LEU A 293 12.53 -6.74 6.68
CA LEU A 293 11.54 -6.14 5.80
C LEU A 293 12.16 -5.15 4.81
N ALA A 294 13.44 -4.81 4.93
CA ALA A 294 14.12 -3.85 4.07
C ALA A 294 13.97 -4.13 2.56
N PRO A 295 14.02 -5.40 2.07
CA PRO A 295 13.80 -5.67 0.65
C PRO A 295 12.41 -5.23 0.16
N PHE A 296 11.37 -5.43 0.98
CA PHE A 296 10.01 -5.00 0.64
C PHE A 296 9.86 -3.49 0.79
N GLN A 297 10.45 -2.92 1.84
CA GLN A 297 10.43 -1.48 2.11
C GLN A 297 11.14 -0.68 1.00
N LEU A 298 12.14 -1.24 0.33
CA LEU A 298 12.79 -0.61 -0.82
C LEU A 298 11.79 -0.30 -1.94
N PHE A 299 10.88 -1.24 -2.20
CA PHE A 299 9.88 -1.12 -3.27
C PHE A 299 8.54 -0.54 -2.79
N CYS A 300 8.41 -0.15 -1.53
CA CYS A 300 7.32 0.73 -1.06
C CYS A 300 7.82 1.99 -0.34
N PHE A 301 9.09 2.35 -0.51
CA PHE A 301 9.72 3.54 0.06
C PHE A 301 9.48 3.75 1.57
N ASN A 302 9.78 2.72 2.37
CA ASN A 302 9.59 2.71 3.83
C ASN A 302 8.14 2.92 4.30
N PHE A 303 7.13 2.70 3.44
CA PHE A 303 5.72 2.83 3.78
C PHE A 303 5.38 2.17 5.13
N GLY A 304 5.81 0.93 5.36
CA GLY A 304 5.48 0.22 6.61
C GLY A 304 6.05 0.87 7.88
N SER A 305 7.10 1.67 7.74
CA SER A 305 7.71 2.42 8.84
C SER A 305 6.96 3.72 9.14
N THR A 306 6.34 4.34 8.14
CA THR A 306 5.77 5.69 8.29
C THR A 306 4.25 5.77 8.17
N HIS A 307 3.59 4.73 7.66
CA HIS A 307 2.17 4.79 7.37
C HIS A 307 1.28 4.87 8.62
N ALA A 308 1.67 4.26 9.74
CA ALA A 308 0.96 4.46 11.01
C ALA A 308 0.93 5.95 11.41
N ILE A 309 2.00 6.72 11.16
CA ILE A 309 2.04 8.17 11.39
C ILE A 309 1.02 8.88 10.48
N HIS A 310 0.88 8.42 9.24
CA HIS A 310 -0.05 8.99 8.27
C HIS A 310 -1.52 8.89 8.72
N HIS A 311 -1.91 7.81 9.39
CA HIS A 311 -3.25 7.66 9.96
C HIS A 311 -3.56 8.70 11.03
N PHE A 312 -2.57 9.07 11.85
CA PHE A 312 -2.74 10.16 12.83
C PHE A 312 -2.58 11.54 12.19
N VAL A 313 -1.65 11.71 11.25
CA VAL A 313 -1.24 13.02 10.71
C VAL A 313 -1.28 13.04 9.19
N VAL A 314 -2.49 13.27 8.67
CA VAL A 314 -2.78 13.31 7.23
C VAL A 314 -2.14 14.53 6.53
N ARG A 315 -1.71 15.57 7.24
CA ARG A 315 -1.17 16.80 6.61
C ARG A 315 0.28 16.67 6.12
N ASP A 316 0.98 15.63 6.55
CA ASP A 316 2.43 15.49 6.37
C ASP A 316 2.73 14.78 5.06
N THR A 317 3.52 15.42 4.18
CA THR A 317 4.04 14.76 2.97
C THR A 317 4.96 13.61 3.33
N PHE A 318 5.11 12.63 2.44
CA PHE A 318 5.90 11.42 2.74
C PHE A 318 7.34 11.73 3.17
N TYR A 319 7.98 12.74 2.57
CA TYR A 319 9.33 13.14 2.95
C TYR A 319 9.38 13.82 4.33
N ILE A 320 8.34 14.56 4.75
CA ILE A 320 8.25 15.08 6.13
C ILE A 320 8.03 13.93 7.10
N ARG A 321 7.14 12.98 6.77
CA ARG A 321 6.92 11.77 7.58
C ARG A 321 8.22 10.98 7.76
N GLN A 322 9.01 10.83 6.69
CA GLN A 322 10.29 10.13 6.72
C GLN A 322 11.33 10.85 7.61
N LEU A 323 11.44 12.18 7.50
CA LEU A 323 12.36 12.98 8.32
C LEU A 323 11.95 13.01 9.80
N ALA A 324 10.64 12.99 10.08
CA ALA A 324 10.10 12.95 11.45
C ALA A 324 10.04 11.52 12.02
N ALA A 325 10.35 10.48 11.25
CA ALA A 325 10.04 9.09 11.59
C ALA A 325 10.65 8.67 12.94
N LYS A 326 11.88 9.10 13.25
CA LYS A 326 12.54 8.76 14.52
C LYS A 326 11.75 9.28 15.73
N ASP A 327 11.53 10.58 15.79
CA ASP A 327 10.80 11.25 16.88
C ASP A 327 9.35 10.72 16.95
N SER A 328 8.71 10.54 15.80
CA SER A 328 7.37 9.97 15.71
C SER A 328 7.30 8.53 16.21
N HIS A 329 8.32 7.70 15.97
CA HIS A 329 8.36 6.33 16.51
C HIS A 329 8.51 6.31 18.03
N GLU A 330 9.24 7.26 18.61
CA GLU A 330 9.33 7.41 20.07
C GLU A 330 7.95 7.73 20.67
N VAL A 331 7.21 8.67 20.06
CA VAL A 331 5.81 8.97 20.44
C VAL A 331 4.93 7.73 20.30
N LEU A 332 4.92 7.06 19.15
CA LEU A 332 4.09 5.88 18.92
C LEU A 332 4.37 4.77 19.95
N ARG A 333 5.64 4.53 20.30
CA ARG A 333 6.00 3.55 21.35
C ARG A 333 5.53 3.98 22.74
N ALA A 334 5.65 5.26 23.08
CA ALA A 334 5.23 5.77 24.38
C ALA A 334 3.73 5.58 24.63
N HIS A 335 2.91 5.62 23.57
CA HIS A 335 1.47 5.36 23.62
C HIS A 335 1.09 3.90 23.26
N GLY A 336 2.04 2.97 23.30
CA GLY A 336 1.76 1.55 23.15
C GLY A 336 1.31 1.10 21.75
N ILE A 337 1.53 1.92 20.71
CA ILE A 337 1.33 1.50 19.32
C ILE A 337 2.31 0.36 19.03
N ARG A 338 1.82 -0.72 18.44
CA ARG A 338 2.60 -1.94 18.22
C ARG A 338 3.63 -1.77 17.12
N PHE A 339 4.78 -2.40 17.31
CA PHE A 339 5.87 -2.44 16.32
C PHE A 339 6.17 -3.89 15.98
N ASN A 340 6.04 -4.25 14.71
CA ASN A 340 6.40 -5.57 14.20
C ASN A 340 5.70 -6.71 14.97
N ASP A 341 4.41 -6.54 15.26
CA ASP A 341 3.51 -7.65 15.63
C ASP A 341 3.37 -8.57 14.41
N MET A 342 4.34 -9.46 14.26
CA MET A 342 4.35 -10.49 13.21
C MET A 342 3.30 -11.57 13.48
N GLY A 343 2.67 -11.58 14.66
CA GLY A 343 1.56 -12.47 14.97
C GLY A 343 0.31 -12.20 14.11
N THR A 344 0.20 -11.01 13.50
CA THR A 344 -0.88 -10.70 12.54
C THR A 344 -0.95 -11.67 11.37
N PHE A 345 0.18 -12.26 10.97
CA PHE A 345 0.23 -13.27 9.91
C PHE A 345 -0.55 -14.54 10.28
N LEU A 346 -0.54 -14.92 11.56
CA LEU A 346 -1.26 -16.10 12.05
C LEU A 346 -2.72 -15.80 12.39
N ARG A 347 -3.01 -14.57 12.82
CA ARG A 347 -4.35 -14.18 13.29
C ARG A 347 -5.20 -13.48 12.23
N ALA A 348 -4.83 -13.56 10.95
CA ALA A 348 -5.52 -12.86 9.86
C ALA A 348 -5.76 -11.38 10.19
N ASN A 349 -4.70 -10.71 10.62
CA ASN A 349 -4.70 -9.28 10.93
C ASN A 349 -5.55 -8.85 12.13
N ARG A 350 -6.01 -9.78 12.97
CA ARG A 350 -6.70 -9.41 14.22
C ARG A 350 -5.77 -8.68 15.18
N TRP A 351 -6.26 -7.60 15.78
CA TRP A 351 -5.59 -6.86 16.84
C TRP A 351 -5.36 -7.76 18.06
N GLY A 352 -6.34 -8.57 18.47
CA GLY A 352 -6.24 -9.45 19.64
C GLY A 352 -6.24 -8.72 20.98
N LYS A 353 -6.48 -9.44 22.08
CA LYS A 353 -6.24 -8.92 23.44
C LYS A 353 -4.74 -8.65 23.60
N VAL A 354 -4.39 -7.54 24.23
CA VAL A 354 -3.01 -7.16 24.57
C VAL A 354 -2.39 -8.27 25.43
N GLU A 355 -1.64 -9.20 24.83
CA GLU A 355 -0.58 -9.85 25.58
C GLU A 355 0.52 -8.80 25.70
N ALA A 356 0.53 -8.15 26.87
CA ALA A 356 1.58 -7.22 27.22
C ALA A 356 2.92 -7.94 26.98
N GLU A 357 3.72 -7.43 26.05
CA GLU A 357 5.16 -7.66 26.09
C GLU A 357 5.62 -7.15 27.46
N ARG A 358 5.71 -8.05 28.44
CA ARG A 358 6.45 -7.76 29.66
C ARG A 358 7.88 -7.48 29.21
N PRO A 359 8.48 -6.34 29.56
CA PRO A 359 9.91 -6.19 29.40
C PRO A 359 10.58 -7.26 30.26
N VAL A 360 11.35 -8.14 29.62
CA VAL A 360 12.27 -9.02 30.31
C VAL A 360 13.39 -8.13 30.84
N GLY A 361 13.32 -7.81 32.13
CA GLY A 361 14.35 -7.14 32.91
C GLY A 361 14.28 -7.65 34.35
N PRO A 362 15.41 -7.93 35.02
CA PRO A 362 15.44 -8.80 36.19
C PRO A 362 14.84 -8.08 37.40
N MET A 363 13.88 -8.75 38.05
CA MET A 363 13.39 -8.34 39.36
C MET A 363 14.48 -8.66 40.38
N ILE A 364 15.03 -7.60 40.96
CA ILE A 364 15.84 -7.60 42.17
C ILE A 364 15.00 -8.16 43.33
N GLY A 365 15.59 -9.08 44.11
CA GLY A 365 15.25 -9.27 45.51
C GLY A 365 14.47 -10.53 45.85
N GLU A 366 15.16 -11.68 45.91
CA GLU A 366 14.75 -12.74 46.85
C GLU A 366 15.52 -12.55 48.16
N THR A 367 14.78 -12.12 49.18
CA THR A 367 15.19 -12.18 50.58
C THR A 367 15.18 -13.64 51.03
N LYS A 368 16.33 -14.11 51.53
CA LYS A 368 16.43 -15.38 52.27
C LYS A 368 15.62 -15.32 53.57
N PRO A 369 14.91 -16.39 53.95
CA PRO A 369 14.60 -16.66 55.35
C PRO A 369 15.51 -17.76 55.92
N ALA A 370 16.03 -17.48 57.13
CA ALA A 370 16.72 -18.33 58.11
C ALA A 370 17.87 -19.24 57.62
#